data_AF-A0A8T6BTY4-F1
#
_entry.id   AF-A0A8T6BTY4-F1
#
_cell.length_a   1.000
_cell.length_b   1.000
_cell.length_c   1.000
_cell.angle_alpha   90.00
_cell.angle_beta   90.00
_cell.angle_gamma   90.00
#
_symmetry.space_group_name_H-M   'P 1'
#
loop_
_entity.id
_entity.type
_entity.pdbx_description
1 polymer ?
#
loop_
_entity_poly.entity_id
_entity_poly.type
_entity_poly.pdbx_seq_one_letter_code
_entity_poly.pdbx_strand_id
1 'polypeptide(L)' 'MNMSMTERIKAGKLFTDMCEGLPEKRLRGKTLMYEFNHSHPSEVEKRESLIKEMFATVGENAW' A
#
# COMPACT_ATOMS: atom_id res chain seq x y z
N MET A 1 -27.43 4.71 -12.64
CA MET A 1 -26.42 5.04 -11.59
C MET A 1 -25.07 5.17 -12.27
N ASN A 2 -24.27 6.19 -11.94
CA ASN A 2 -22.87 6.28 -12.39
C ASN A 2 -22.00 5.35 -11.52
N MET A 3 -21.03 4.67 -12.14
CA MET A 3 -20.04 3.85 -11.43
C MET A 3 -19.11 4.72 -10.58
N SER A 4 -18.79 4.28 -9.37
CA SER A 4 -17.68 4.82 -8.56
C SER A 4 -16.33 4.60 -9.26
N MET A 5 -15.31 5.37 -8.87
CA MET A 5 -13.94 5.16 -9.36
C MET A 5 -13.41 3.80 -8.94
N THR A 6 -13.73 3.33 -7.73
CA THR A 6 -13.38 1.98 -7.28
C THR A 6 -13.99 0.89 -8.18
N GLU A 7 -15.24 1.02 -8.61
CA GLU A 7 -15.86 0.08 -9.56
C GLU A 7 -15.25 0.19 -10.97
N ARG A 8 -14.86 1.40 -11.41
CA ARG A 8 -14.17 1.60 -12.70
C ARG A 8 -12.81 0.92 -12.71
N ILE A 9 -12.04 0.99 -11.62
CA ILE A 9 -10.77 0.26 -11.44
C ILE A 9 -11.02 -1.25 -11.59
N LYS A 10 -11.99 -1.80 -10.84
CA LYS A 10 -12.34 -3.23 -10.90
C LYS A 10 -12.80 -3.68 -12.29
N ALA A 11 -13.44 -2.79 -13.05
CA ALA A 11 -13.92 -3.04 -14.39
C ALA A 11 -12.90 -2.71 -15.51
N GLY A 12 -11.66 -2.33 -15.18
CA GLY A 12 -10.62 -2.01 -16.16
C GLY A 12 -10.87 -0.76 -17.00
N LYS A 13 -11.68 0.20 -16.51
CA LYS A 13 -12.01 1.45 -17.21
C LYS A 13 -11.07 2.58 -16.76
N LEU A 14 -10.91 3.61 -17.61
CA LEU A 14 -10.22 4.85 -17.23
C LEU A 14 -10.82 5.45 -15.95
N PHE A 15 -9.99 5.92 -15.03
CA PHE A 15 -10.39 6.48 -13.73
C PHE A 15 -9.42 7.58 -13.30
N THR A 16 -9.78 8.33 -12.25
CA THR A 16 -8.88 9.22 -11.50
C THR A 16 -9.00 8.89 -10.01
N ASP A 17 -7.98 9.19 -9.21
CA ASP A 17 -7.84 8.67 -7.84
C ASP A 17 -7.69 9.76 -6.76
N MET A 18 -8.23 10.94 -7.02
CA MET A 18 -8.27 12.08 -6.07
C MET A 18 -9.56 12.12 -5.24
N CYS A 19 -10.25 10.99 -5.10
CA CYS A 19 -11.51 10.84 -4.38
C CYS A 19 -11.61 9.46 -3.69
N GLU A 20 -12.73 9.16 -3.04
CA GLU A 20 -13.05 7.84 -2.47
C GLU A 20 -12.03 7.30 -1.45
N GLY A 21 -11.31 8.20 -0.76
CA GLY A 21 -10.28 7.81 0.20
C GLY A 21 -9.00 7.24 -0.44
N LEU A 22 -8.88 7.29 -1.78
CA LEU A 22 -7.73 6.73 -2.49
C LEU A 22 -6.43 7.51 -2.20
N PRO A 23 -6.42 8.85 -2.14
CA PRO A 23 -5.22 9.60 -1.73
C PRO A 23 -4.71 9.21 -0.34
N GLU A 24 -5.60 9.03 0.62
CA GLU A 24 -5.27 8.69 2.01
C GLU A 24 -4.74 7.27 2.10
N LYS A 25 -5.33 6.32 1.34
CA LYS A 25 -4.77 4.97 1.19
C LYS A 25 -3.37 4.98 0.61
N ARG A 26 -3.11 5.81 -0.41
CA ARG A 26 -1.76 5.99 -0.97
C ARG A 26 -0.79 6.57 0.04
N LEU A 27 -1.23 7.56 0.83
CA LEU A 27 -0.40 8.19 1.85
C LEU A 27 0.03 7.18 2.91
N ARG A 28 -0.92 6.40 3.47
CA ARG A 28 -0.62 5.35 4.45
C ARG A 28 0.44 4.37 3.93
N GLY A 29 0.25 3.85 2.72
CA GLY A 29 1.23 2.92 2.12
C GLY A 29 2.60 3.56 1.90
N LYS A 30 2.65 4.82 1.46
CA LYS A 30 3.91 5.55 1.26
C LYS A 30 4.64 5.86 2.57
N THR A 31 3.94 6.07 3.67
CA THR A 31 4.55 6.26 5.00
C THR A 31 5.29 4.99 5.43
N LEU A 32 4.63 3.82 5.35
CA LEU A 32 5.27 2.54 5.67
C LEU A 32 6.46 2.25 4.73
N MET A 33 6.30 2.53 3.43
CA MET A 33 7.37 2.41 2.44
C MET A 33 8.56 3.32 2.78
N TYR A 34 8.32 4.55 3.23
CA TYR A 34 9.38 5.47 3.64
C TYR A 34 10.15 4.91 4.84
N GLU A 35 9.45 4.43 5.87
CA GLU A 35 10.07 3.83 7.06
C GLU A 35 10.90 2.59 6.71
N PHE A 36 10.41 1.74 5.82
CA PHE A 36 11.14 0.57 5.35
C PHE A 36 12.40 0.98 4.58
N ASN A 37 12.27 1.84 3.57
CA ASN A 37 13.37 2.26 2.72
C ASN A 37 14.49 2.99 3.48
N HIS A 38 14.15 3.69 4.56
CA HIS A 38 15.11 4.47 5.36
C HIS A 38 15.49 3.80 6.69
N SER A 39 14.99 2.60 6.97
CA SER A 39 15.46 1.83 8.12
C SER A 39 16.93 1.41 7.94
N HIS A 40 17.68 1.38 9.03
CA HIS A 40 19.07 0.93 9.03
C HIS A 40 19.14 -0.58 8.68
N PRO A 41 20.17 -1.06 7.97
CA PRO A 41 20.28 -2.47 7.60
C PRO A 41 20.26 -3.46 8.78
N SER A 42 20.61 -3.01 9.99
CA SER A 42 20.57 -3.82 11.20
C SER A 42 19.19 -3.85 11.89
N GLU A 43 18.21 -3.07 11.44
CA GLU A 43 16.84 -3.09 11.98
C GLU A 43 16.03 -4.26 11.39
N VAL A 44 16.56 -5.48 11.53
CA VAL A 44 16.05 -6.71 10.92
C VAL A 44 14.58 -6.95 11.27
N GLU A 45 14.27 -6.93 12.57
CA GLU A 45 12.93 -7.25 13.08
C GLU A 45 11.89 -6.21 12.65
N LYS A 46 12.29 -4.93 12.62
CA LYS A 46 11.45 -3.82 12.14
C LYS A 46 11.19 -3.93 10.64
N ARG A 47 12.19 -4.32 9.85
CA ARG A 47 12.02 -4.56 8.41
C ARG A 47 11.04 -5.69 8.15
N GLU A 48 11.15 -6.80 8.89
CA GLU A 48 10.19 -7.91 8.79
C GLU A 48 8.76 -7.50 9.16
N SER A 49 8.58 -6.69 10.22
CA SER A 49 7.25 -6.21 10.61
C SER A 49 6.66 -5.27 9.56
N LEU A 50 7.46 -4.33 9.04
CA LEU A 50 7.04 -3.40 8.00
C LEU A 50 6.61 -4.11 6.72
N ILE A 51 7.28 -5.20 6.31
CA ILE A 51 6.85 -6.00 5.15
C ILE A 51 5.44 -6.54 5.35
N LYS A 52 5.14 -7.09 6.54
CA LYS A 52 3.81 -7.63 6.89
C LYS A 52 2.73 -6.55 6.96
N GLU A 53 3.09 -5.32 7.30
CA GLU A 53 2.16 -4.19 7.37
C GLU A 53 1.92 -3.51 6.01
N MET A 54 2.94 -3.48 5.14
CA MET A 54 2.87 -2.81 3.82
C MET A 54 1.97 -3.55 2.84
N PHE A 55 2.04 -4.89 2.83
CA PHE A 55 1.37 -5.72 1.83
C PHE A 55 0.08 -6.34 2.38
N ALA A 56 -0.90 -6.55 1.50
CA ALA A 56 -2.18 -7.14 1.89
C ALA A 56 -2.06 -8.60 2.35
N THR A 57 -1.07 -9.33 1.83
CA THR A 57 -0.75 -10.72 2.21
C THR A 57 0.74 -10.93 2.01
N VAL A 58 1.38 -11.62 2.94
CA VAL A 58 2.82 -11.94 2.91
C VAL A 58 2.96 -13.43 3.23
N GLY A 59 3.73 -14.15 2.41
CA GLY A 59 4.05 -15.56 2.65
C GLY A 59 5.07 -15.75 3.77
N GLU A 60 5.32 -17.00 4.15
CA GLU A 60 6.38 -17.32 5.12
C GLU A 60 7.76 -17.04 4.54
N ASN A 61 8.70 -16.61 5.40
CA ASN A 61 10.11 -16.35 5.06
C ASN A 61 10.31 -15.29 3.96
N ALA A 62 9.41 -14.31 3.85
CA ALA A 62 9.59 -13.14 2.99
C ALA A 62 10.56 -12.14 3.65
N TRP A 63 11.57 -11.71 2.89
CA TRP A 63 12.63 -10.80 3.30
C TRP A 63 12.90 -9.76 2.22
#